data_AF-A0A399PGN0-F1
#
_entry.id   AF-A0A399PGN0-F1
#
_cell.length_a   1.000
_cell.length_b   1.000
_cell.length_c   1.000
_cell.angle_alpha   90.00
_cell.angle_beta   90.00
_cell.angle_gamma   90.00
#
_symmetry.space_group_name_H-M   'P 1'
#
loop_
_entity.id
_entity.type
_entity.pdbx_description
1 polymer ?
#
loop_
_entity_poly.entity_id
_entity_poly.type
_entity_poly.pdbx_seq_one_letter_code
_entity_poly.pdbx_strand_id
1 'polypeptide(L)' 'AWVVRHAPHVFAAAKAATAAHVAENRAALDLVIPDETLAELDRAFPGPRGAGPLAMY' A
#
# COMPACT_ATOMS: atom_id res chain seq x y z
N ALA A 1 -4.48 2.96 -0.71
CA ALA A 1 -5.27 1.86 -1.26
C ALA A 1 -4.56 0.50 -1.15
N TRP A 2 -3.44 0.26 -1.85
CA TRP A 2 -2.85 -1.09 -1.92
C TRP A 2 -2.45 -1.69 -0.56
N VAL A 3 -1.73 -0.96 0.30
CA VAL A 3 -1.32 -1.47 1.63
C VAL A 3 -2.55 -1.72 2.54
N VAL A 4 -3.50 -0.78 2.56
CA VAL A 4 -4.65 -0.79 3.48
C VAL A 4 -5.73 -1.81 3.12
N ARG A 5 -5.71 -2.38 1.91
CA ARG A 5 -6.63 -3.46 1.50
C ARG A 5 -6.50 -4.73 2.37
N HIS A 6 -5.37 -4.87 3.06
CA HIS A 6 -5.07 -5.99 3.96
C HIS A 6 -5.54 -5.74 5.41
N ALA A 7 -6.37 -4.72 5.65
CA ALA A 7 -7.04 -4.52 6.93
C ALA A 7 -7.91 -5.74 7.30
N PRO A 8 -8.05 -6.09 8.60
CA PRO A 8 -7.55 -5.37 9.76
C PRO A 8 -6.11 -5.74 10.16
N HIS A 9 -5.41 -6.56 9.39
CA HIS A 9 -4.11 -7.13 9.78
C HIS A 9 -2.92 -6.21 9.48
N VAL A 10 -3.10 -5.25 8.56
CA VAL A 10 -2.07 -4.29 8.16
C VAL A 10 -2.58 -2.87 8.35
N PHE A 11 -1.79 -2.03 9.01
CA PHE A 11 -2.05 -0.61 9.21
C PHE A 11 -0.94 0.23 8.57
N ALA A 12 -1.32 1.20 7.73
CA ALA A 12 -0.37 2.10 7.08
C ALA A 12 -0.23 3.41 7.88
N ALA A 13 1.00 3.73 8.31
CA ALA A 13 1.33 4.98 9.00
C ALA A 13 2.01 5.98 8.03
N ALA A 14 1.23 6.56 7.11
CA ALA A 14 1.74 7.50 6.12
C ALA A 14 1.85 8.93 6.68
N LYS A 15 3.07 9.48 6.75
CA LYS A 15 3.31 10.87 7.17
C LYS A 15 2.98 11.87 6.06
N ALA A 16 2.24 12.91 6.40
CA ALA A 16 1.98 14.06 5.54
C ALA A 16 2.25 15.36 6.30
N ALA A 17 2.85 16.36 5.63
CA ALA A 17 3.16 17.68 6.22
C ALA A 17 2.13 18.76 5.86
N THR A 18 1.22 18.47 4.93
CA THR A 18 0.19 19.41 4.46
C THR A 18 -1.20 18.81 4.66
N ALA A 19 -2.19 19.66 4.90
CA ALA A 19 -3.58 19.22 5.03
C ALA A 19 -4.11 18.57 3.74
N ALA A 20 -3.66 19.05 2.57
CA ALA A 20 -4.01 18.47 1.28
C ALA A 20 -3.56 17.00 1.18
N HIS A 21 -2.29 16.69 1.52
CA HIS A 21 -1.81 15.31 1.51
C HIS A 21 -2.47 14.44 2.58
N VAL A 22 -2.87 15.01 3.74
CA VAL A 22 -3.67 14.27 4.73
C VAL A 22 -5.02 13.86 4.13
N ALA A 23 -5.68 14.78 3.41
CA ALA A 23 -6.95 14.49 2.75
C ALA A 23 -6.80 13.41 1.66
N GLU A 24 -5.73 13.48 0.85
CA GLU A 24 -5.42 12.46 -0.16
C GLU A 24 -5.15 11.08 0.48
N ASN A 25 -4.36 11.03 1.56
CA ASN A 25 -4.11 9.79 2.30
C ASN A 25 -5.42 9.17 2.82
N ARG A 26 -6.36 10.00 3.29
CA ARG A 26 -7.68 9.55 3.75
C ARG A 26 -8.55 9.06 2.58
N ALA A 27 -8.57 9.78 1.46
CA ALA A 27 -9.34 9.39 0.27
C ALA A 27 -8.87 8.03 -0.29
N ALA A 28 -7.61 7.66 -0.05
CA ALA A 28 -7.07 6.37 -0.46
C ALA A 28 -7.71 5.14 0.22
N LEU A 29 -8.55 5.34 1.25
CA LEU A 29 -9.38 4.29 1.86
C LEU A 29 -10.62 3.97 1.03
N ASP A 30 -11.10 4.93 0.24
CA ASP A 30 -12.33 4.80 -0.55
C ASP A 30 -12.04 4.27 -1.97
N LEU A 31 -10.76 4.10 -2.31
CA LEU A 31 -10.31 3.58 -3.60
C LEU A 31 -10.47 2.05 -3.67
N VAL A 32 -11.13 1.59 -4.73
CA VAL A 32 -11.17 0.18 -5.13
C VAL A 32 -10.11 -0.02 -6.21
N ILE A 33 -9.17 -0.94 -5.98
CA ILE A 33 -8.16 -1.31 -6.98
C ILE A 33 -8.72 -2.50 -7.77
N PRO A 34 -8.87 -2.40 -9.09
CA PRO A 34 -9.30 -3.51 -9.93
C PRO A 34 -8.29 -4.67 -9.93
N ASP A 35 -8.76 -5.88 -10.21
CA ASP A 35 -7.93 -7.09 -10.21
C ASP A 35 -6.83 -7.04 -11.28
N GLU A 36 -7.11 -6.44 -12.43
CA GLU A 36 -6.11 -6.22 -13.49
C GLU A 36 -4.96 -5.34 -13.02
N THR A 37 -5.26 -4.29 -12.26
CA THR A 37 -4.25 -3.40 -11.68
C THR A 37 -3.46 -4.11 -10.58
N LEU A 38 -4.11 -4.96 -9.79
CA LEU A 38 -3.41 -5.81 -8.81
C LEU A 38 -2.43 -6.76 -9.51
N ALA A 39 -2.85 -7.41 -10.60
CA ALA A 39 -2.00 -8.30 -11.39
C ALA A 39 -0.84 -7.56 -12.07
N GLU A 40 -1.02 -6.30 -12.45
CA GLU A 40 0.07 -5.43 -12.92
C GLU A 40 1.05 -5.08 -11.80
N LEU A 41 0.55 -4.74 -10.61
CA LEU A 41 1.39 -4.46 -9.45
C LEU A 41 2.20 -5.69 -9.03
N ASP A 42 1.61 -6.88 -9.01
CA ASP A 42 2.32 -8.12 -8.68
C ASP A 42 3.43 -8.46 -9.68
N ARG A 43 3.22 -8.14 -10.97
CA ARG A 43 4.26 -8.30 -12.01
C ARG A 43 5.38 -7.27 -11.87
N ALA A 44 5.04 -6.02 -11.55
CA ALA A 44 6.00 -4.92 -11.41
C ALA A 44 6.81 -4.98 -10.11
N PHE A 45 6.20 -5.46 -9.02
CA PHE A 45 6.77 -5.54 -7.68
C PHE A 45 6.64 -6.97 -7.13
N PRO A 46 7.36 -7.95 -7.73
CA PRO A 46 7.24 -9.34 -7.33
C PRO A 46 7.64 -9.53 -5.86
N GLY A 47 6.92 -10.44 -5.18
CA GLY A 47 7.22 -10.81 -3.80
C GLY A 47 8.62 -11.42 -3.62
N PRO A 48 9.11 -11.48 -2.38
CA PRO A 48 10.43 -12.07 -2.08
C PRO A 48 10.47 -13.56 -2.48
N ARG A 49 11.58 -13.98 -3.09
CA ARG A 49 11.79 -15.37 -3.59
C ARG A 49 12.26 -16.36 -2.52
N GLY A 50 12.39 -15.91 -1.28
CA GLY A 50 12.88 -16.71 -0.15
C GLY A 50 13.05 -15.84 1.08
N ALA A 51 13.48 -16.47 2.18
CA ALA A 51 13.80 -15.74 3.41
C ALA A 51 14.95 -14.77 3.16
N GLY A 52 14.80 -13.54 3.67
CA GLY A 52 15.82 -12.50 3.61
C GLY A 52 15.82 -11.68 4.89
N PRO A 53 16.84 -10.83 5.09
CA PRO A 53 16.88 -9.91 6.22
C PRO A 53 15.64 -9.01 6.25
N LEU A 54 15.21 -8.63 7.45
CA LEU A 54 14.18 -7.62 7.63
C LEU A 54 14.72 -6.26 7.15
N ALA A 55 13.96 -5.58 6.28
CA ALA A 55 14.32 -4.24 5.82
C ALA A 55 14.07 -3.21 6.93
N MET A 56 15.06 -2.36 7.19
CA MET A 56 15.02 -1.27 8.17
C MET A 56 15.52 0.00 7.49
N TYR A 57 14.62 0.85 6.99
CA TYR A 57 14.91 2.11 6.31
C TYR A 57 14.03 3.24 6.83
#